data_AF-A0AAU5QZR4-F1
#
_entry.id   AF-A0AAU5QZR4-F1
#
_cell.length_a   1.000
_cell.length_b   1.000
_cell.length_c   1.000
_cell.angle_alpha   90.00
_cell.angle_beta   90.00
_cell.angle_gamma   90.00
#
_symmetry.space_group_name_H-M   'P 1'
#
loop_
_entity.id
_entity.type
_entity.pdbx_description
1 polymer ?
#
loop_
_entity_poly.entity_id
_entity_poly.type
_entity_poly.pdbx_seq_one_letter_code
_entity_poly.pdbx_strand_id
1 'polypeptide(L)'
;MHRIDDNQRRIRLGRRHLLAPSVRADSVVAAADAVVALHATDAATVFLSACARLSDASVGAVERALYEDVSLVRLLSMRNTLFTMSTDVAPAIDASNARAVAAKERRTLLKHLREDGHGLDEAWLSAAEQDTLVALAERGQASGSELSAAVPALRTKITVFPGTKQEAVQGVASRVIRVLAADGRIRRGRPRGSWTSSQFRWTPADPWPTSAIAEAQAEVARRWLRAYGPATEADLKWWTGWGVRETRKALAAADAEEVLLDNGASGWVASGDVAPEQPLEPWAALLPSLDPSAMGWSDRSFHLSVSHRAALFDRAGNIGPTVWWNGEIVGGWAQRADGEPVWRLLSDVGRDASGLIEAEASRLSAWVGEARITPRFRTPLERELTA
;
A
#
# COMPACT_ATOMS: atom_id res chain seq x y z
N MET A 1 21.00 -24.77 -11.28
CA MET A 1 20.02 -23.76 -10.86
C MET A 1 19.16 -24.37 -9.76
N HIS A 2 19.07 -23.76 -8.58
CA HIS A 2 18.27 -24.27 -7.47
C HIS A 2 16.78 -24.17 -7.83
N ARG A 3 15.98 -25.18 -7.50
CA ARG A 3 14.51 -25.12 -7.66
C ARG A 3 13.87 -24.78 -6.32
N ILE A 4 12.92 -23.85 -6.32
CA ILE A 4 12.09 -23.54 -5.14
C ILE A 4 10.63 -23.72 -5.53
N ASP A 5 9.96 -24.65 -4.85
CA ASP A 5 8.58 -25.02 -5.12
C ASP A 5 7.57 -24.03 -4.53
N ASP A 6 6.31 -24.11 -4.97
CA ASP A 6 5.25 -23.21 -4.52
C ASP A 6 4.93 -23.40 -3.02
N ASN A 7 5.17 -24.60 -2.46
CA ASN A 7 5.03 -24.83 -1.03
C ASN A 7 6.07 -24.01 -0.23
N GLN A 8 7.33 -24.01 -0.65
CA GLN A 8 8.37 -23.16 -0.07
C GLN A 8 8.06 -21.67 -0.24
N ARG A 9 7.48 -21.25 -1.36
CA ARG A 9 7.03 -19.84 -1.54
C ARG A 9 5.94 -19.47 -0.54
N ARG A 10 5.00 -20.38 -0.24
CA ARG A 10 3.94 -20.17 0.77
C ARG A 10 4.48 -20.14 2.19
N ILE A 11 5.42 -21.02 2.54
CA ILE A 11 6.11 -21.02 3.84
C ILE A 11 6.83 -19.68 4.05
N ARG A 12 7.61 -19.26 3.04
CA ARG A 12 8.31 -17.98 3.02
C ARG A 12 7.35 -16.80 3.18
N LEU A 13 6.23 -16.80 2.44
CA LEU A 13 5.20 -15.76 2.57
C LEU A 13 4.66 -15.69 4.00
N GLY A 14 4.25 -16.83 4.58
CA GLY A 14 3.75 -16.87 5.95
C GLY A 14 4.75 -16.35 6.98
N ARG A 15 6.03 -16.71 6.82
CA ARG A 15 7.12 -16.30 7.73
C ARG A 15 7.47 -14.83 7.55
N ARG A 16 7.80 -14.42 6.33
CA ARG A 16 8.35 -13.11 6.00
C ARG A 16 7.32 -12.00 6.11
N HIS A 17 6.04 -12.31 5.86
CA HIS A 17 4.96 -11.35 6.06
C HIS A 17 4.38 -11.40 7.48
N LEU A 18 4.97 -12.19 8.38
CA LEU A 18 4.63 -12.27 9.80
C LEU A 18 3.16 -12.68 10.06
N LEU A 19 2.65 -13.65 9.31
CA LEU A 19 1.23 -14.04 9.36
C LEU A 19 0.97 -15.17 10.35
N ALA A 20 1.93 -16.09 10.53
CA ALA A 20 1.82 -17.14 11.52
C ALA A 20 2.04 -16.59 12.95
N PRO A 21 1.31 -17.07 13.97
CA PRO A 21 1.40 -16.55 15.33
C PRO A 21 2.82 -16.46 15.91
N SER A 22 3.68 -17.47 15.66
CA SER A 22 5.03 -17.57 16.22
C SER A 22 6.03 -16.55 15.67
N VAL A 23 5.70 -15.89 14.56
CA VAL A 23 6.59 -14.95 13.85
C VAL A 23 6.04 -13.53 13.83
N ARG A 24 4.93 -13.25 14.52
CA ARG A 24 4.37 -11.89 14.59
C ARG A 24 5.36 -10.92 15.24
N ALA A 25 5.37 -9.69 14.76
CA ALA A 25 6.21 -8.63 15.27
C ALA A 25 5.69 -8.05 16.59
N ASP A 26 6.61 -7.52 17.38
CA ASP A 26 6.34 -6.75 18.59
C ASP A 26 6.14 -5.24 18.33
N SER A 27 6.43 -4.78 17.11
CA SER A 27 6.39 -3.37 16.73
C SER A 27 5.78 -3.12 15.36
N VAL A 28 5.10 -1.98 15.24
CA VAL A 28 4.42 -1.55 14.00
C VAL A 28 5.43 -1.32 12.87
N VAL A 29 6.63 -0.84 13.20
CA VAL A 29 7.72 -0.62 12.24
C VAL A 29 8.16 -1.95 11.62
N ALA A 30 8.45 -2.96 12.46
CA ALA A 30 8.81 -4.29 11.97
C ALA A 30 7.68 -4.91 11.12
N ALA A 31 6.42 -4.72 11.51
CA ALA A 31 5.28 -5.18 10.72
C ALA A 31 5.18 -4.52 9.33
N ALA A 32 5.52 -3.24 9.22
CA ALA A 32 5.55 -2.53 7.93
C ALA A 32 6.77 -2.94 7.08
N ASP A 33 7.94 -3.04 7.69
CA ASP A 33 9.20 -3.37 7.01
C ASP A 33 9.23 -4.80 6.49
N ALA A 34 8.58 -5.74 7.20
CA ALA A 34 8.39 -7.13 6.78
C ALA A 34 7.74 -7.27 5.39
N VAL A 35 6.93 -6.29 4.99
CA VAL A 35 6.28 -6.24 3.68
C VAL A 35 6.71 -5.03 2.87
N VAL A 36 7.86 -4.42 3.21
CA VAL A 36 8.43 -3.18 2.65
C VAL A 36 7.55 -1.94 2.87
N ALA A 37 6.25 -2.03 2.60
CA ALA A 37 5.28 -0.97 2.81
C ALA A 37 3.85 -1.52 2.89
N LEU A 38 3.04 -0.93 3.75
CA LEU A 38 1.61 -1.19 3.87
C LEU A 38 0.83 -0.34 2.85
N HIS A 39 -0.15 -0.92 2.16
CA HIS A 39 -0.97 -0.14 1.23
C HIS A 39 -1.89 0.83 1.97
N ALA A 40 -1.97 2.08 1.52
CA ALA A 40 -2.57 3.19 2.27
C ALA A 40 -3.59 4.02 1.48
N THR A 41 -4.04 3.53 0.32
CA THR A 41 -5.14 4.17 -0.46
C THR A 41 -6.46 4.16 0.31
N ASP A 42 -6.68 3.15 1.15
CA ASP A 42 -7.73 3.11 2.16
C ASP A 42 -7.11 3.33 3.54
N ALA A 43 -7.75 4.16 4.37
CA ALA A 43 -7.22 4.52 5.68
C ALA A 43 -7.19 3.31 6.61
N ALA A 44 -8.27 2.51 6.62
CA ALA A 44 -8.40 1.35 7.49
C ALA A 44 -7.40 0.23 7.14
N THR A 45 -7.03 0.07 5.86
CA THR A 45 -6.10 -0.97 5.41
C THR A 45 -4.76 -0.89 6.14
N VAL A 46 -4.24 0.31 6.43
CA VAL A 46 -2.95 0.44 7.14
C VAL A 46 -3.02 -0.20 8.53
N PHE A 47 -4.09 0.09 9.28
CA PHE A 47 -4.31 -0.43 10.62
C PHE A 47 -4.55 -1.94 10.61
N LEU A 48 -5.44 -2.40 9.72
CA LEU A 48 -5.77 -3.83 9.58
C LEU A 48 -4.55 -4.66 9.17
N SER A 49 -3.77 -4.15 8.21
CA SER A 49 -2.59 -4.83 7.68
C SER A 49 -1.47 -4.89 8.73
N ALA A 50 -1.25 -3.81 9.48
CA ALA A 50 -0.30 -3.82 10.60
C ALA A 50 -0.75 -4.79 11.71
N CYS A 51 -1.99 -4.65 12.20
CA CYS A 51 -2.51 -5.45 13.32
C CYS A 51 -2.59 -6.96 13.01
N ALA A 52 -2.76 -7.33 11.74
CA ALA A 52 -2.66 -8.73 11.32
C ALA A 52 -1.29 -9.36 11.62
N ARG A 53 -0.23 -8.54 11.67
CA ARG A 53 1.19 -8.92 11.79
C ARG A 53 1.78 -8.69 13.18
N LEU A 54 0.99 -8.16 14.11
CA LEU A 54 1.44 -7.84 15.47
C LEU A 54 1.03 -8.94 16.46
N SER A 55 1.92 -9.26 17.39
CA SER A 55 1.63 -10.14 18.52
C SER A 55 0.60 -9.50 19.45
N ASP A 56 0.70 -8.18 19.66
CA ASP A 56 -0.26 -7.36 20.39
C ASP A 56 -0.83 -6.27 19.45
N ALA A 57 -2.03 -6.51 18.94
CA ALA A 57 -2.69 -5.65 17.96
C ALA A 57 -3.28 -4.40 18.64
N SER A 58 -2.80 -3.22 18.26
CA SER A 58 -3.26 -1.96 18.83
C SER A 58 -3.37 -0.85 17.79
N VAL A 59 -4.60 -0.33 17.63
CA VAL A 59 -4.85 0.89 16.84
C VAL A 59 -4.02 2.05 17.36
N GLY A 60 -3.93 2.20 18.70
CA GLY A 60 -3.17 3.27 19.33
C GLY A 60 -1.67 3.20 19.02
N ALA A 61 -1.09 2.00 18.96
CA ALA A 61 0.31 1.83 18.55
C ALA A 61 0.53 2.27 17.10
N VAL A 62 -0.39 1.95 16.20
CA VAL A 62 -0.32 2.37 14.78
C VAL A 62 -0.51 3.88 14.65
N GLU A 63 -1.45 4.49 15.39
CA GLU A 63 -1.64 5.94 15.40
C GLU A 63 -0.40 6.68 15.93
N ARG A 64 0.21 6.18 17.01
CA ARG A 64 1.44 6.74 17.58
C ARG A 64 2.56 6.74 16.53
N ALA A 65 2.79 5.60 15.88
CA ALA A 65 3.81 5.45 14.84
C ALA A 65 3.59 6.40 13.64
N LEU A 66 2.33 6.67 13.27
CA LEU A 66 1.99 7.53 12.13
C LEU A 66 1.99 9.02 12.45
N TYR A 67 1.57 9.41 13.65
CA TYR A 67 1.17 10.80 13.94
C TYR A 67 1.93 11.43 15.12
N GLU A 68 2.49 10.64 16.03
CA GLU A 68 3.25 11.13 17.20
C GLU A 68 4.75 10.95 16.98
N ASP A 69 5.20 9.69 16.88
CA ASP A 69 6.63 9.36 16.71
C ASP A 69 7.08 9.57 15.26
N VAL A 70 6.13 9.45 14.33
CA VAL A 70 6.36 9.53 12.87
C VAL A 70 7.45 8.56 12.40
N SER A 71 7.54 7.41 13.04
CA SER A 71 8.36 6.28 12.61
C SER A 71 7.80 5.61 11.36
N LEU A 72 6.51 5.84 11.05
CA LEU A 72 5.88 5.49 9.78
C LEU A 72 5.43 6.75 9.02
N VAL A 73 5.74 6.78 7.73
CA VAL A 73 5.42 7.89 6.80
C VAL A 73 4.61 7.40 5.61
N ARG A 74 3.93 8.32 4.92
CA ARG A 74 3.12 8.02 3.74
C ARG A 74 3.71 8.63 2.47
N LEU A 75 3.96 7.80 1.46
CA LEU A 75 4.46 8.23 0.14
C LEU A 75 3.54 7.80 -1.00
N LEU A 76 3.22 8.74 -1.89
CA LEU A 76 2.60 8.43 -3.17
C LEU A 76 3.69 7.88 -4.10
N SER A 77 3.67 6.57 -4.34
CA SER A 77 4.84 5.88 -4.89
C SER A 77 4.44 4.78 -5.89
N MET A 78 4.68 3.51 -5.57
CA MET A 78 4.50 2.38 -6.49
C MET A 78 3.15 2.44 -7.21
N ARG A 79 3.20 2.34 -8.55
CA ARG A 79 2.02 2.40 -9.43
C ARG A 79 1.07 3.60 -9.16
N ASN A 80 1.61 4.74 -8.72
CA ASN A 80 0.85 5.94 -8.38
C ASN A 80 -0.22 5.74 -7.28
N THR A 81 0.07 4.86 -6.32
CA THR A 81 -0.79 4.60 -5.15
C THR A 81 -0.07 4.99 -3.85
N LEU A 82 -0.83 5.13 -2.77
CA LEU A 82 -0.29 5.59 -1.50
C LEU A 82 0.13 4.41 -0.63
N PHE A 83 1.29 4.50 -0.01
CA PHE A 83 1.83 3.48 0.90
C PHE A 83 2.31 4.08 2.20
N THR A 84 2.28 3.29 3.26
CA THR A 84 2.88 3.58 4.57
C THR A 84 4.12 2.73 4.75
N MET A 85 5.25 3.31 5.14
CA MET A 85 6.52 2.60 5.34
C MET A 85 7.33 3.27 6.45
N SER A 86 8.35 2.59 6.97
CA SER A 86 9.24 3.16 7.95
C SER A 86 10.08 4.31 7.39
N THR A 87 10.59 5.16 8.28
CA THR A 87 11.57 6.20 7.94
C THR A 87 12.88 5.64 7.40
N ASP A 88 13.18 4.36 7.66
CA ASP A 88 14.37 3.67 7.15
C ASP A 88 14.17 3.15 5.72
N VAL A 89 12.92 2.80 5.38
CA VAL A 89 12.56 2.38 4.03
C VAL A 89 12.29 3.56 3.10
N ALA A 90 11.71 4.64 3.65
CA ALA A 90 11.23 5.79 2.88
C ALA A 90 12.25 6.44 1.94
N PRO A 91 13.52 6.70 2.33
CA PRO A 91 14.50 7.34 1.44
C PRO A 91 14.76 6.56 0.14
N ALA A 92 14.80 5.22 0.22
CA ALA A 92 15.02 4.38 -0.96
C ALA A 92 13.80 4.41 -1.89
N ILE A 93 12.59 4.28 -1.33
CA ILE A 93 11.33 4.32 -2.09
C ILE A 93 11.07 5.72 -2.69
N ASP A 94 11.44 6.77 -1.97
CA ASP A 94 11.34 8.15 -2.44
C ASP A 94 12.16 8.37 -3.71
N ALA A 95 13.46 8.04 -3.64
CA ALA A 95 14.37 8.21 -4.75
C ALA A 95 14.09 7.26 -5.93
N SER A 96 13.69 6.01 -5.66
CA SER A 96 13.43 5.02 -6.70
C SER A 96 12.09 5.19 -7.42
N ASN A 97 11.09 5.78 -6.75
CA ASN A 97 9.71 5.79 -7.23
C ASN A 97 8.99 7.13 -6.97
N ALA A 98 8.92 7.59 -5.72
CA ALA A 98 8.00 8.66 -5.34
C ALA A 98 8.31 9.99 -6.05
N ARG A 99 9.59 10.37 -6.20
CA ARG A 99 9.99 11.59 -6.93
C ARG A 99 9.54 11.59 -8.39
N ALA A 100 9.64 10.45 -9.07
CA ALA A 100 9.20 10.33 -10.45
C ALA A 100 7.67 10.50 -10.57
N VAL A 101 6.94 10.01 -9.56
CA VAL A 101 5.49 10.21 -9.45
C VAL A 101 5.15 11.68 -9.16
N ALA A 102 5.85 12.32 -8.23
CA ALA A 102 5.64 13.73 -7.90
C ALA A 102 5.87 14.64 -9.12
N ALA A 103 6.98 14.42 -9.85
CA ALA A 103 7.26 15.13 -11.10
C ALA A 103 6.17 14.90 -12.16
N LYS A 104 5.59 13.68 -12.23
CA LYS A 104 4.47 13.39 -13.13
C LYS A 104 3.20 14.11 -12.72
N GLU A 105 2.85 14.11 -11.43
CA GLU A 105 1.67 14.82 -10.90
C GLU A 105 1.76 16.32 -11.18
N ARG A 106 2.94 16.93 -10.98
CA ARG A 106 3.20 18.34 -11.34
C ARG A 106 3.00 18.60 -12.82
N ARG A 107 3.62 17.81 -13.70
CA ARG A 107 3.47 17.94 -15.17
C ARG A 107 2.01 17.81 -15.60
N THR A 108 1.26 16.87 -15.01
CA THR A 108 -0.16 16.69 -15.30
C THR A 108 -0.99 17.88 -14.85
N LEU A 109 -0.73 18.45 -13.67
CA LEU A 109 -1.43 19.66 -13.23
C LEU A 109 -1.14 20.83 -14.16
N LEU A 110 0.12 21.10 -14.49
CA LEU A 110 0.52 22.16 -15.42
C LEU A 110 -0.11 22.00 -16.80
N LYS A 111 -0.23 20.77 -17.30
CA LYS A 111 -0.94 20.50 -18.55
C LYS A 111 -2.40 20.97 -18.45
N HIS A 112 -3.12 20.57 -17.40
CA HIS A 112 -4.52 20.98 -17.22
C HIS A 112 -4.68 22.49 -17.02
N LEU A 113 -3.76 23.14 -16.30
CA LEU A 113 -3.77 24.61 -16.12
C LEU A 113 -3.62 25.34 -17.45
N ARG A 114 -2.77 24.84 -18.36
CA ARG A 114 -2.59 25.40 -19.71
C ARG A 114 -3.79 25.15 -20.62
N GLU A 115 -4.37 23.94 -20.57
CA GLU A 115 -5.51 23.56 -21.41
C GLU A 115 -6.79 24.32 -21.05
N ASP A 116 -6.95 24.75 -19.80
CA ASP A 116 -8.07 25.56 -19.33
C ASP A 116 -8.14 26.97 -19.98
N GLY A 117 -7.02 27.49 -20.49
CA GLY A 117 -6.99 28.73 -21.27
C GLY A 117 -7.10 30.03 -20.47
N HIS A 118 -7.16 29.98 -19.13
CA HIS A 118 -7.17 31.16 -18.26
C HIS A 118 -5.77 31.74 -17.96
N GLY A 119 -4.73 31.31 -18.68
CA GLY A 119 -3.37 31.83 -18.53
C GLY A 119 -2.64 31.37 -17.26
N LEU A 120 -3.10 30.28 -16.63
CA LEU A 120 -2.47 29.70 -15.45
C LEU A 120 -1.24 28.88 -15.85
N ASP A 121 -0.07 29.24 -15.32
CA ASP A 121 1.22 28.68 -15.71
C ASP A 121 2.06 28.20 -14.50
N GLU A 122 3.36 27.95 -14.73
CA GLU A 122 4.30 27.52 -13.69
C GLU A 122 4.49 28.59 -12.60
N ALA A 123 4.46 29.87 -12.97
CA ALA A 123 4.62 30.97 -12.01
C ALA A 123 3.41 31.04 -11.08
N TRP A 124 2.20 30.91 -11.65
CA TRP A 124 0.98 30.80 -10.86
C TRP A 124 1.01 29.60 -9.90
N LEU A 125 1.39 28.41 -10.40
CA LEU A 125 1.45 27.21 -9.56
C LEU A 125 2.47 27.37 -8.42
N SER A 126 3.64 27.91 -8.72
CA SER A 126 4.70 28.12 -7.73
C SER A 126 4.27 29.11 -6.63
N ALA A 127 3.57 30.19 -7.02
CA ALA A 127 3.01 31.15 -6.06
C ALA A 127 1.92 30.49 -5.18
N ALA A 128 0.99 29.74 -5.78
CA ALA A 128 -0.07 29.05 -5.05
C ALA A 128 0.50 28.00 -4.07
N GLU A 129 1.54 27.27 -4.46
CA GLU A 129 2.26 26.32 -3.61
C GLU A 129 2.94 27.03 -2.43
N GLN A 130 3.62 28.15 -2.69
CA GLN A 130 4.30 28.92 -1.65
C GLN A 130 3.31 29.49 -0.63
N ASP A 131 2.22 30.11 -1.09
CA ASP A 131 1.16 30.65 -0.22
C ASP A 131 0.51 29.54 0.62
N THR A 132 0.31 28.36 0.02
CA THR A 132 -0.22 27.17 0.73
C THR A 132 0.71 26.72 1.85
N LEU A 133 2.02 26.75 1.62
CA LEU A 133 2.99 26.33 2.62
C LEU A 133 3.15 27.35 3.74
N VAL A 134 3.13 28.65 3.43
CA VAL A 134 3.11 29.73 4.44
C VAL A 134 1.85 29.58 5.30
N ALA A 135 0.68 29.48 4.68
CA ALA A 135 -0.60 29.32 5.37
C ALA A 135 -0.65 28.05 6.24
N LEU A 136 0.00 26.96 5.80
CA LEU A 136 0.09 25.73 6.57
C LEU A 136 1.07 25.84 7.74
N ALA A 137 2.24 26.45 7.53
CA ALA A 137 3.26 26.65 8.55
C ALA A 137 2.75 27.52 9.70
N GLU A 138 2.04 28.62 9.40
CA GLU A 138 1.41 29.49 10.40
C GLU A 138 0.38 28.77 11.27
N ARG A 139 -0.30 27.76 10.73
CA ARG A 139 -1.34 26.98 11.44
C ARG A 139 -0.79 25.74 12.14
N GLY A 140 0.40 25.27 11.76
CA GLY A 140 0.97 23.96 12.14
C GLY A 140 0.25 22.77 11.50
N GLN A 141 -1.08 22.78 11.43
CA GLN A 141 -1.89 21.78 10.74
C GLN A 141 -3.17 22.39 10.13
N ALA A 142 -3.60 21.89 8.98
CA ALA A 142 -4.84 22.36 8.33
C ALA A 142 -5.52 21.29 7.49
N SER A 143 -6.85 21.32 7.42
CA SER A 143 -7.61 20.54 6.43
C SER A 143 -7.52 21.17 5.03
N GLY A 144 -7.84 20.40 3.99
CA GLY A 144 -7.87 20.96 2.62
C GLY A 144 -8.86 22.12 2.45
N SER A 145 -9.97 22.12 3.20
CA SER A 145 -10.93 23.23 3.19
C SER A 145 -10.42 24.46 3.95
N GLU A 146 -9.71 24.26 5.07
CA GLU A 146 -9.06 25.36 5.81
C GLU A 146 -7.99 26.03 4.94
N LEU A 147 -7.16 25.25 4.22
CA LEU A 147 -6.19 25.78 3.26
C LEU A 147 -6.86 26.53 2.10
N SER A 148 -7.94 25.97 1.55
CA SER A 148 -8.69 26.60 0.46
C SER A 148 -9.37 27.91 0.91
N ALA A 149 -9.77 28.03 2.17
CA ALA A 149 -10.31 29.27 2.72
C ALA A 149 -9.21 30.32 2.93
N ALA A 150 -8.01 29.88 3.33
CA ALA A 150 -6.86 30.74 3.61
C ALA A 150 -6.15 31.28 2.36
N VAL A 151 -6.12 30.49 1.28
CA VAL A 151 -5.33 30.78 0.08
C VAL A 151 -6.28 30.96 -1.11
N PRO A 152 -6.57 32.21 -1.55
CA PRO A 152 -7.52 32.48 -2.62
C PRO A 152 -7.22 31.72 -3.92
N ALA A 153 -5.95 31.53 -4.28
CA ALA A 153 -5.54 30.78 -5.46
C ALA A 153 -6.04 29.32 -5.47
N LEU A 154 -6.18 28.68 -4.31
CA LEU A 154 -6.70 27.30 -4.23
C LEU A 154 -8.19 27.19 -4.58
N ARG A 155 -8.94 28.30 -4.50
CA ARG A 155 -10.36 28.37 -4.86
C ARG A 155 -10.58 28.51 -6.37
N THR A 156 -9.51 28.70 -7.14
CA THR A 156 -9.56 28.72 -8.60
C THR A 156 -10.17 27.43 -9.12
N LYS A 157 -11.04 27.56 -10.12
CA LYS A 157 -11.64 26.45 -10.85
C LYS A 157 -11.06 26.43 -12.24
N ILE A 158 -10.80 25.23 -12.74
CA ILE A 158 -10.32 25.00 -14.10
C ILE A 158 -11.22 23.97 -14.79
N THR A 159 -11.36 24.10 -16.09
CA THR A 159 -11.96 23.12 -16.99
C THR A 159 -10.89 22.10 -17.34
N VAL A 160 -11.10 20.85 -16.94
CA VAL A 160 -10.24 19.73 -17.34
C VAL A 160 -10.83 19.00 -18.52
N PHE A 161 -9.97 18.50 -19.40
CA PHE A 161 -10.34 17.78 -20.63
C PHE A 161 -11.32 18.55 -21.54
N PRO A 162 -11.06 19.84 -21.84
CA PRO A 162 -11.96 20.65 -22.65
C PRO A 162 -12.20 20.04 -24.03
N GLY A 163 -13.45 20.09 -24.50
CA GLY A 163 -13.87 19.54 -25.80
C GLY A 163 -14.01 18.02 -25.85
N THR A 164 -13.91 17.32 -24.71
CA THR A 164 -14.07 15.86 -24.63
C THR A 164 -15.36 15.48 -23.91
N LYS A 165 -15.77 14.20 -24.02
CA LYS A 165 -16.90 13.66 -23.23
C LYS A 165 -16.65 13.66 -21.71
N GLN A 166 -15.42 13.92 -21.27
CA GLN A 166 -14.99 13.93 -19.87
C GLN A 166 -14.75 15.36 -19.35
N GLU A 167 -15.15 16.38 -20.11
CA GLU A 167 -15.02 17.78 -19.70
C GLU A 167 -15.69 18.02 -18.35
N ALA A 168 -14.96 18.67 -17.44
CA ALA A 168 -15.48 19.00 -16.12
C ALA A 168 -14.80 20.23 -15.52
N VAL A 169 -15.58 21.07 -14.83
CA VAL A 169 -15.04 22.18 -14.02
C VAL A 169 -14.66 21.65 -12.63
N GLN A 170 -13.40 21.80 -12.24
CA GLN A 170 -12.85 21.27 -10.98
C GLN A 170 -12.06 22.35 -10.24
N GLY A 171 -12.18 22.37 -8.90
CA GLY A 171 -11.32 23.20 -8.05
C GLY A 171 -9.88 22.66 -8.05
N VAL A 172 -8.90 23.56 -8.02
CA VAL A 172 -7.46 23.21 -8.07
C VAL A 172 -6.88 22.82 -6.72
N ALA A 173 -7.54 23.15 -5.61
CA ALA A 173 -7.05 22.90 -4.24
C ALA A 173 -6.53 21.48 -4.02
N SER A 174 -7.33 20.46 -4.34
CA SER A 174 -6.96 19.06 -4.12
C SER A 174 -5.77 18.63 -4.99
N ARG A 175 -5.56 19.27 -6.14
CA ARG A 175 -4.45 18.99 -7.06
C ARG A 175 -3.16 19.65 -6.58
N VAL A 176 -3.20 20.91 -6.14
CA VAL A 176 -2.05 21.60 -5.55
C VAL A 176 -1.60 20.89 -4.28
N ILE A 177 -2.53 20.56 -3.37
CA ILE A 177 -2.24 19.78 -2.16
C ILE A 177 -1.63 18.41 -2.51
N ARG A 178 -2.13 17.75 -3.57
CA ARG A 178 -1.59 16.46 -4.03
C ARG A 178 -0.16 16.59 -4.55
N VAL A 179 0.18 17.65 -5.29
CA VAL A 179 1.55 17.91 -5.75
C VAL A 179 2.48 18.16 -4.55
N LEU A 180 2.10 19.07 -3.64
CA LEU A 180 2.87 19.35 -2.42
C LEU A 180 3.11 18.08 -1.58
N ALA A 181 2.10 17.22 -1.46
CA ALA A 181 2.22 15.97 -0.72
C ALA A 181 3.09 14.93 -1.44
N ALA A 182 3.02 14.87 -2.78
CA ALA A 182 3.86 13.98 -3.57
C ALA A 182 5.33 14.44 -3.56
N ASP A 183 5.58 15.75 -3.54
CA ASP A 183 6.91 16.36 -3.41
C ASP A 183 7.47 16.30 -1.97
N GLY A 184 6.72 15.73 -1.02
CA GLY A 184 7.15 15.59 0.37
C GLY A 184 7.19 16.89 1.18
N ARG A 185 6.65 18.00 0.65
CA ARG A 185 6.62 19.31 1.33
C ARG A 185 5.53 19.41 2.39
N ILE A 186 4.53 18.53 2.32
CA ILE A 186 3.48 18.36 3.33
C ILE A 186 3.17 16.88 3.50
N ARG A 187 2.67 16.49 4.67
CA ARG A 187 2.25 15.11 4.94
C ARG A 187 0.86 15.05 5.57
N ARG A 188 0.24 13.87 5.52
CA ARG A 188 -1.01 13.60 6.23
C ARG A 188 -0.74 13.45 7.73
N GLY A 189 -1.30 14.35 8.53
CA GLY A 189 -1.41 14.24 9.98
C GLY A 189 -2.62 13.42 10.40
N ARG A 190 -2.96 13.47 11.70
CA ARG A 190 -4.09 12.72 12.27
C ARG A 190 -5.40 13.05 11.53
N PRO A 191 -6.20 12.05 11.13
CA PRO A 191 -7.46 12.29 10.44
C PRO A 191 -8.50 12.92 11.38
N ARG A 192 -9.46 13.62 10.79
CA ARG A 192 -10.68 14.03 11.49
C ARG A 192 -11.59 12.81 11.65
N GLY A 193 -12.02 12.54 12.88
CA GLY A 193 -12.85 11.38 13.21
C GLY A 193 -12.00 10.23 13.75
N SER A 194 -12.39 9.00 13.43
CA SER A 194 -11.68 7.78 13.84
C SER A 194 -10.53 7.42 12.88
N TRP A 195 -9.76 6.40 13.23
CA TRP A 195 -8.68 5.82 12.43
C TRP A 195 -9.14 5.25 11.06
N THR A 196 -10.44 5.00 10.88
CA THR A 196 -11.03 4.61 9.58
C THR A 196 -11.32 5.80 8.65
N SER A 197 -11.20 7.04 9.14
CA SER A 197 -11.47 8.24 8.36
C SER A 197 -10.37 8.54 7.35
N SER A 198 -10.79 8.93 6.15
CA SER A 198 -9.90 9.42 5.09
C SER A 198 -9.79 10.96 5.04
N GLN A 199 -10.40 11.66 6.00
CA GLN A 199 -10.37 13.12 6.10
C GLN A 199 -9.12 13.59 6.86
N PHE A 200 -7.96 13.49 6.22
CA PHE A 200 -6.68 13.87 6.83
C PHE A 200 -6.53 15.38 6.99
N ARG A 201 -5.92 15.79 8.11
CA ARG A 201 -5.24 17.09 8.21
C ARG A 201 -3.88 17.01 7.53
N TRP A 202 -3.40 18.14 7.03
CA TRP A 202 -2.07 18.30 6.46
C TRP A 202 -1.18 18.97 7.50
N THR A 203 0.10 18.62 7.49
CA THR A 203 1.16 19.16 8.36
C THR A 203 2.38 19.44 7.48
N PRO A 204 3.19 20.49 7.77
CA PRO A 204 4.45 20.71 7.09
C PRO A 204 5.35 19.47 7.16
N ALA A 205 6.13 19.25 6.10
CA ALA A 205 7.14 18.20 6.05
C ALA A 205 8.33 18.67 5.21
N ASP A 206 9.51 18.15 5.54
CA ASP A 206 10.69 18.36 4.73
C ASP A 206 10.82 17.23 3.70
N PRO A 207 11.09 17.56 2.42
CA PRO A 207 11.40 16.55 1.42
C PRO A 207 12.61 15.72 1.85
N TRP A 208 12.62 14.45 1.46
CA TRP A 208 13.76 13.56 1.73
C TRP A 208 15.04 14.08 1.06
N PRO A 209 16.22 13.75 1.59
CA PRO A 209 17.48 14.01 0.91
C PRO A 209 17.52 13.34 -0.47
N THR A 210 18.19 13.98 -1.43
CA THR A 210 18.39 13.35 -2.75
C THR A 210 19.44 12.24 -2.62
N SER A 211 19.14 11.07 -3.18
CA SER A 211 20.06 9.94 -3.27
C SER A 211 20.16 9.43 -4.70
N ALA A 212 21.21 8.64 -4.99
CA ALA A 212 21.42 8.07 -6.31
C ALA A 212 20.30 7.07 -6.64
N ILE A 213 19.57 7.31 -7.73
CA ILE A 213 18.41 6.49 -8.15
C ILE A 213 18.80 5.01 -8.29
N ALA A 214 19.98 4.71 -8.84
CA ALA A 214 20.42 3.33 -9.07
C ALA A 214 20.66 2.57 -7.75
N GLU A 215 21.28 3.21 -6.76
CA GLU A 215 21.51 2.63 -5.43
C GLU A 215 20.18 2.41 -4.69
N ALA A 216 19.27 3.38 -4.78
CA ALA A 216 17.93 3.28 -4.22
C ALA A 216 17.12 2.14 -4.85
N GLN A 217 17.19 1.98 -6.18
CA GLN A 217 16.54 0.86 -6.88
C GLN A 217 17.11 -0.49 -6.46
N ALA A 218 18.44 -0.61 -6.29
CA ALA A 218 19.07 -1.83 -5.79
C ALA A 218 18.65 -2.16 -4.35
N GLU A 219 18.58 -1.16 -3.47
CA GLU A 219 18.07 -1.32 -2.09
C GLU A 219 16.62 -1.80 -2.08
N VAL A 220 15.74 -1.19 -2.88
CA VAL A 220 14.34 -1.59 -2.98
C VAL A 220 14.22 -3.01 -3.53
N ALA A 221 15.02 -3.38 -4.53
CA ALA A 221 15.04 -4.75 -5.05
C ALA A 221 15.51 -5.76 -3.98
N ARG A 222 16.55 -5.43 -3.19
CA ARG A 222 17.03 -6.29 -2.08
C ARG A 222 15.94 -6.50 -1.02
N ARG A 223 15.32 -5.41 -0.54
CA ARG A 223 14.23 -5.48 0.46
C ARG A 223 13.03 -6.25 -0.07
N TRP A 224 12.64 -5.98 -1.32
CA TRP A 224 11.52 -6.67 -1.95
C TRP A 224 11.81 -8.17 -2.13
N LEU A 225 13.01 -8.56 -2.57
CA LEU A 225 13.36 -9.99 -2.69
C LEU A 225 13.42 -10.70 -1.32
N ARG A 226 13.82 -10.00 -0.26
CA ARG A 226 13.77 -10.56 1.10
C ARG A 226 12.34 -10.81 1.57
N ALA A 227 11.38 -9.94 1.23
CA ALA A 227 9.99 -10.12 1.60
C ALA A 227 9.22 -11.07 0.67
N TYR A 228 9.38 -10.90 -0.64
CA TYR A 228 8.54 -11.49 -1.69
C TYR A 228 9.26 -12.53 -2.56
N GLY A 229 10.57 -12.71 -2.41
CA GLY A 229 11.32 -13.74 -3.12
C GLY A 229 11.00 -15.15 -2.58
N PRO A 230 11.01 -16.21 -3.41
CA PRO A 230 11.28 -16.22 -4.85
C PRO A 230 10.16 -15.62 -5.70
N ALA A 231 10.54 -14.76 -6.65
CA ALA A 231 9.60 -14.08 -7.55
C ALA A 231 10.23 -13.73 -8.89
N THR A 232 9.41 -13.43 -9.90
CA THR A 232 9.91 -13.18 -11.25
C THR A 232 10.36 -11.72 -11.45
N GLU A 233 11.14 -11.46 -12.50
CA GLU A 233 11.42 -10.10 -12.99
C GLU A 233 10.12 -9.33 -13.26
N ALA A 234 9.11 -10.01 -13.81
CA ALA A 234 7.82 -9.43 -14.12
C ALA A 234 7.06 -8.98 -12.86
N ASP A 235 7.19 -9.71 -11.75
CA ASP A 235 6.59 -9.35 -10.47
C ASP A 235 7.22 -8.10 -9.89
N LEU A 236 8.57 -8.01 -9.85
CA LEU A 236 9.25 -6.81 -9.35
C LEU A 236 8.95 -5.60 -10.22
N LYS A 237 8.96 -5.77 -11.55
CA LYS A 237 8.59 -4.72 -12.51
C LYS A 237 7.15 -4.24 -12.27
N TRP A 238 6.21 -5.16 -12.07
CA TRP A 238 4.82 -4.83 -11.83
C TRP A 238 4.64 -4.14 -10.47
N TRP A 239 5.28 -4.65 -9.40
CA TRP A 239 5.16 -4.10 -8.05
C TRP A 239 5.70 -2.68 -8.00
N THR A 240 6.90 -2.45 -8.54
CA THR A 240 7.53 -1.11 -8.59
C THR A 240 6.86 -0.17 -9.57
N GLY A 241 6.39 -0.69 -10.72
CA GLY A 241 6.00 0.11 -11.87
C GLY A 241 7.20 0.62 -12.70
N TRP A 242 8.39 0.07 -12.49
CA TRP A 242 9.58 0.41 -13.29
C TRP A 242 9.49 -0.12 -14.74
N GLY A 243 10.41 0.37 -15.58
CA GLY A 243 10.68 -0.24 -16.87
C GLY A 243 11.57 -1.48 -16.74
N VAL A 244 11.57 -2.32 -17.77
CA VAL A 244 12.29 -3.61 -17.76
C VAL A 244 13.80 -3.43 -17.60
N ARG A 245 14.37 -2.35 -18.14
CA ARG A 245 15.82 -2.10 -18.07
C ARG A 245 16.24 -1.70 -16.67
N GLU A 246 15.43 -0.87 -16.02
CA GLU A 246 15.61 -0.46 -14.62
C GLU A 246 15.50 -1.67 -13.70
N THR A 247 14.47 -2.52 -13.88
CA THR A 247 14.30 -3.76 -13.09
C THR A 247 15.53 -4.67 -13.20
N ARG A 248 16.04 -4.93 -14.40
CA ARG A 248 17.23 -5.79 -14.59
C ARG A 248 18.48 -5.22 -13.95
N LYS A 249 18.71 -3.91 -14.08
CA LYS A 249 19.85 -3.25 -13.43
C LYS A 249 19.75 -3.34 -11.91
N ALA A 250 18.55 -3.14 -11.36
CA ALA A 250 18.30 -3.23 -9.93
C ALA A 250 18.52 -4.66 -9.40
N LEU A 251 18.05 -5.70 -10.10
CA LEU A 251 18.29 -7.10 -9.75
C LEU A 251 19.78 -7.45 -9.77
N ALA A 252 20.49 -7.03 -10.82
CA ALA A 252 21.94 -7.26 -10.92
C ALA A 252 22.72 -6.55 -9.81
N ALA A 253 22.39 -5.28 -9.52
CA ALA A 253 23.03 -4.51 -8.45
C ALA A 253 22.60 -4.95 -7.04
N ALA A 254 21.53 -5.73 -6.92
CA ALA A 254 21.07 -6.35 -5.68
C ALA A 254 21.76 -7.71 -5.41
N ASP A 255 22.66 -8.15 -6.29
CA ASP A 255 23.26 -9.48 -6.29
C ASP A 255 22.19 -10.59 -6.20
N ALA A 256 21.05 -10.39 -6.90
CA ALA A 256 19.96 -11.34 -6.90
C ALA A 256 20.39 -12.67 -7.55
N GLU A 257 19.97 -13.78 -6.95
CA GLU A 257 20.31 -15.11 -7.43
C GLU A 257 19.13 -15.75 -8.18
N GLU A 258 19.43 -16.32 -9.34
CA GLU A 258 18.42 -16.98 -10.17
C GLU A 258 18.09 -18.40 -9.67
N VAL A 259 16.80 -18.69 -9.62
CA VAL A 259 16.23 -19.99 -9.22
C VAL A 259 15.17 -20.44 -10.22
N LEU A 260 14.87 -21.74 -10.24
CA LEU A 260 13.76 -22.32 -11.00
C LEU A 260 12.49 -22.36 -10.15
N LEU A 261 11.38 -21.84 -10.66
CA LEU A 261 10.06 -21.95 -10.03
C LEU A 261 9.30 -23.19 -10.53
N ASP A 262 8.25 -23.59 -9.82
CA ASP A 262 7.45 -24.79 -10.18
C ASP A 262 6.76 -24.71 -11.53
N ASN A 263 6.36 -23.51 -11.94
CA ASN A 263 5.77 -23.25 -13.26
C ASN A 263 6.82 -23.25 -14.40
N GLY A 264 8.09 -23.55 -14.09
CA GLY A 264 9.20 -23.60 -15.05
C GLY A 264 9.82 -22.24 -15.37
N ALA A 265 9.33 -21.14 -14.78
CA ALA A 265 9.90 -19.82 -14.98
C ALA A 265 11.17 -19.60 -14.15
N SER A 266 12.05 -18.73 -14.65
CA SER A 266 13.12 -18.13 -13.84
C SER A 266 12.53 -17.20 -12.78
N GLY A 267 12.87 -17.47 -11.52
CA GLY A 267 12.65 -16.61 -10.38
C GLY A 267 13.96 -16.05 -9.84
N TRP A 268 13.85 -15.09 -8.94
CA TRP A 268 14.95 -14.44 -8.28
C TRP A 268 14.74 -14.50 -6.77
N VAL A 269 15.81 -14.75 -6.04
CA VAL A 269 15.88 -14.61 -4.58
C VAL A 269 16.94 -13.58 -4.22
N ALA A 270 16.88 -13.06 -2.99
CA ALA A 270 17.94 -12.20 -2.49
C ALA A 270 19.25 -13.00 -2.37
N SER A 271 20.41 -12.33 -2.44
CA SER A 271 21.71 -12.99 -2.26
C SER A 271 21.76 -13.86 -0.99
N GLY A 272 22.19 -15.10 -1.12
CA GLY A 272 22.26 -16.12 -0.07
C GLY A 272 20.93 -16.75 0.34
N ASP A 273 19.82 -16.43 -0.32
CA ASP A 273 18.46 -16.84 0.09
C ASP A 273 17.92 -18.10 -0.61
N VAL A 274 18.81 -19.04 -0.96
CA VAL A 274 18.45 -20.28 -1.69
C VAL A 274 18.05 -21.42 -0.76
N ALA A 275 18.38 -21.35 0.54
CA ALA A 275 18.07 -22.42 1.48
C ALA A 275 16.56 -22.56 1.73
N PRO A 276 16.04 -23.79 1.88
CA PRO A 276 14.64 -23.99 2.23
C PRO A 276 14.33 -23.43 3.62
N GLU A 277 13.12 -22.91 3.80
CA GLU A 277 12.62 -22.52 5.11
C GLU A 277 11.88 -23.68 5.77
N GLN A 278 12.02 -23.76 7.10
CA GLN A 278 11.28 -24.73 7.90
C GLN A 278 9.79 -24.37 7.90
N PRO A 279 8.89 -25.36 7.74
CA PRO A 279 7.46 -25.17 7.88
C PRO A 279 7.11 -24.46 9.20
N LEU A 280 6.08 -23.63 9.14
CA LEU A 280 5.51 -22.98 10.32
C LEU A 280 4.48 -23.90 10.98
N GLU A 281 4.05 -23.55 12.18
CA GLU A 281 2.80 -24.07 12.73
C GLU A 281 1.62 -23.74 11.79
N PRO A 282 0.55 -24.55 11.76
CA PRO A 282 -0.65 -24.23 10.99
C PRO A 282 -1.20 -22.85 11.37
N TRP A 283 -1.53 -22.04 10.37
CA TRP A 283 -1.96 -20.66 10.59
C TRP A 283 -3.05 -20.22 9.60
N ALA A 284 -3.91 -19.34 10.09
CA ALA A 284 -4.87 -18.59 9.29
C ALA A 284 -4.61 -17.09 9.41
N ALA A 285 -5.13 -16.31 8.47
CA ALA A 285 -5.14 -14.85 8.58
C ALA A 285 -6.35 -14.24 7.86
N LEU A 286 -6.93 -13.19 8.44
CA LEU A 286 -7.89 -12.31 7.78
C LEU A 286 -7.17 -11.02 7.39
N LEU A 287 -6.94 -10.82 6.09
CA LEU A 287 -6.19 -9.67 5.57
C LEU A 287 -7.12 -8.66 4.89
N PRO A 288 -6.89 -7.34 5.05
CA PRO A 288 -7.75 -6.32 4.49
C PRO A 288 -7.67 -6.25 2.95
N SER A 289 -8.57 -5.47 2.35
CA SER A 289 -8.44 -5.11 0.93
C SER A 289 -7.10 -4.45 0.66
N LEU A 290 -6.48 -4.83 -0.47
CA LEU A 290 -5.19 -4.34 -0.93
C LEU A 290 -3.99 -4.67 -0.01
N ASP A 291 -4.13 -5.65 0.90
CA ASP A 291 -3.01 -6.09 1.73
C ASP A 291 -1.78 -6.48 0.87
N PRO A 292 -0.55 -6.08 1.28
CA PRO A 292 0.66 -6.39 0.52
C PRO A 292 0.88 -7.88 0.26
N SER A 293 0.38 -8.79 1.11
CA SER A 293 0.49 -10.24 0.90
C SER A 293 -0.22 -10.71 -0.36
N ALA A 294 -1.34 -10.09 -0.76
CA ALA A 294 -2.03 -10.42 -2.01
C ALA A 294 -1.57 -9.56 -3.20
N MET A 295 -0.90 -8.44 -2.91
CA MET A 295 -0.53 -7.40 -3.87
C MET A 295 0.99 -7.31 -4.10
N GLY A 296 1.75 -8.31 -3.66
CA GLY A 296 3.20 -8.41 -3.86
C GLY A 296 3.62 -8.86 -5.27
N TRP A 297 2.77 -9.63 -5.94
CA TRP A 297 3.08 -10.27 -7.22
C TRP A 297 2.06 -9.96 -8.32
N SER A 298 2.52 -10.01 -9.56
CA SER A 298 1.67 -9.95 -10.74
C SER A 298 1.02 -11.30 -11.00
N ASP A 299 1.82 -12.37 -10.97
CA ASP A 299 1.35 -13.76 -10.98
C ASP A 299 1.09 -14.23 -9.55
N ARG A 300 -0.16 -14.62 -9.29
CA ARG A 300 -0.64 -15.05 -7.98
C ARG A 300 -0.93 -16.54 -7.92
N SER A 301 -0.66 -17.29 -8.99
CA SER A 301 -1.05 -18.69 -9.13
C SER A 301 -0.58 -19.58 -7.97
N PHE A 302 0.56 -19.26 -7.35
CA PHE A 302 1.08 -20.02 -6.21
C PHE A 302 0.29 -19.86 -4.92
N HIS A 303 -0.49 -18.79 -4.74
CA HIS A 303 -1.27 -18.54 -3.50
C HIS A 303 -2.74 -18.22 -3.76
N LEU A 304 -3.18 -18.16 -5.02
CA LEU A 304 -4.54 -17.81 -5.39
C LEU A 304 -5.01 -18.69 -6.55
N SER A 305 -6.05 -19.48 -6.29
CA SER A 305 -6.76 -20.21 -7.34
C SER A 305 -7.39 -19.25 -8.34
N VAL A 306 -7.25 -19.56 -9.64
CA VAL A 306 -7.88 -18.80 -10.73
C VAL A 306 -9.41 -18.74 -10.58
N SER A 307 -10.04 -19.78 -10.01
CA SER A 307 -11.49 -19.83 -9.79
C SER A 307 -11.97 -18.79 -8.77
N HIS A 308 -11.12 -18.35 -7.85
CA HIS A 308 -11.48 -17.36 -6.83
C HIS A 308 -11.42 -15.91 -7.35
N ARG A 309 -10.74 -15.67 -8.48
CA ARG A 309 -10.44 -14.32 -8.96
C ARG A 309 -11.68 -13.47 -9.19
N ALA A 310 -12.74 -14.05 -9.76
CA ALA A 310 -13.98 -13.32 -10.05
C ALA A 310 -14.71 -12.85 -8.78
N ALA A 311 -14.57 -13.59 -7.67
CA ALA A 311 -15.19 -13.28 -6.39
C ALA A 311 -14.39 -12.25 -5.58
N LEU A 312 -13.06 -12.33 -5.65
CA LEU A 312 -12.14 -11.59 -4.77
C LEU A 312 -11.57 -10.30 -5.37
N PHE A 313 -11.78 -10.01 -6.65
CA PHE A 313 -11.25 -8.81 -7.30
C PHE A 313 -12.35 -7.95 -7.89
N ASP A 314 -12.15 -6.63 -7.87
CA ASP A 314 -12.95 -5.70 -8.67
C ASP A 314 -12.49 -5.68 -10.14
N ARG A 315 -13.20 -4.92 -10.98
CA ARG A 315 -12.88 -4.79 -12.41
C ARG A 315 -11.54 -4.09 -12.69
N ALA A 316 -11.03 -3.30 -11.74
CA ALA A 316 -9.75 -2.60 -11.85
C ALA A 316 -8.57 -3.47 -11.34
N GLY A 317 -8.84 -4.68 -10.85
CA GLY A 317 -7.83 -5.58 -10.32
C GLY A 317 -7.44 -5.29 -8.86
N ASN A 318 -8.28 -4.56 -8.13
CA ASN A 318 -8.13 -4.40 -6.68
C ASN A 318 -8.70 -5.63 -5.96
N ILE A 319 -7.90 -6.22 -5.08
CA ILE A 319 -8.35 -7.34 -4.25
C ILE A 319 -9.11 -6.83 -3.01
N GLY A 320 -10.20 -7.51 -2.69
CA GLY A 320 -10.98 -7.30 -1.47
C GLY A 320 -10.33 -7.94 -0.23
N PRO A 321 -11.01 -7.94 0.92
CA PRO A 321 -10.52 -8.64 2.10
C PRO A 321 -10.50 -10.16 1.90
N THR A 322 -9.44 -10.81 2.39
CA THR A 322 -9.10 -12.21 2.06
C THR A 322 -8.92 -13.06 3.31
N VAL A 323 -9.34 -14.31 3.22
CA VAL A 323 -9.10 -15.36 4.23
C VAL A 323 -7.97 -16.25 3.73
N TRP A 324 -6.96 -16.42 4.57
CA TRP A 324 -5.76 -17.18 4.26
C TRP A 324 -5.66 -18.44 5.11
N TRP A 325 -5.10 -19.49 4.52
CA TRP A 325 -4.71 -20.74 5.18
C TRP A 325 -3.35 -21.20 4.66
N ASN A 326 -2.34 -21.29 5.52
CA ASN A 326 -0.99 -21.77 5.20
C ASN A 326 -0.41 -21.23 3.87
N GLY A 327 -0.61 -19.93 3.62
CA GLY A 327 -0.07 -19.23 2.46
C GLY A 327 -0.96 -19.26 1.22
N GLU A 328 -2.16 -19.84 1.28
CA GLU A 328 -3.16 -19.79 0.21
C GLU A 328 -4.35 -18.90 0.58
N ILE A 329 -4.90 -18.20 -0.41
CA ILE A 329 -6.16 -17.46 -0.31
C ILE A 329 -7.31 -18.43 -0.55
N VAL A 330 -8.00 -18.76 0.53
CA VAL A 330 -9.05 -19.79 0.57
C VAL A 330 -10.45 -19.22 0.67
N GLY A 331 -10.59 -17.90 0.84
CA GLY A 331 -11.88 -17.24 0.94
C GLY A 331 -11.77 -15.71 1.02
N GLY A 332 -12.90 -15.08 1.34
CA GLY A 332 -12.97 -13.65 1.61
C GLY A 332 -13.77 -13.38 2.88
N TRP A 333 -13.55 -12.21 3.46
CA TRP A 333 -14.27 -11.74 4.63
C TRP A 333 -14.81 -10.33 4.41
N ALA A 334 -15.75 -9.92 5.25
CA ALA A 334 -16.30 -8.59 5.31
C ALA A 334 -16.74 -8.27 6.74
N GLN A 335 -17.11 -7.02 6.99
CA GLN A 335 -17.75 -6.62 8.25
C GLN A 335 -19.19 -6.18 7.95
N ARG A 336 -20.16 -6.78 8.64
CA ARG A 336 -21.57 -6.38 8.55
C ARG A 336 -21.79 -5.02 9.23
N ALA A 337 -22.96 -4.42 8.96
CA ALA A 337 -23.32 -3.11 9.51
C ALA A 337 -23.38 -3.09 11.05
N ASP A 338 -23.73 -4.22 11.66
CA ASP A 338 -23.72 -4.42 13.12
C ASP A 338 -22.32 -4.59 13.72
N GLY A 339 -21.28 -4.71 12.89
CA GLY A 339 -19.89 -4.84 13.30
C GLY A 339 -19.35 -6.28 13.27
N GLU A 340 -20.21 -7.27 13.01
CA GLU A 340 -19.81 -8.68 12.97
C GLU A 340 -18.86 -8.95 11.79
N PRO A 341 -17.65 -9.50 12.02
CA PRO A 341 -16.83 -10.02 10.93
C PRO A 341 -17.44 -11.33 10.42
N VAL A 342 -17.66 -11.39 9.11
CA VAL A 342 -18.20 -12.57 8.44
C VAL A 342 -17.26 -13.01 7.34
N TRP A 343 -17.17 -14.31 7.14
CA TRP A 343 -16.26 -14.89 6.16
C TRP A 343 -16.91 -16.04 5.40
N ARG A 344 -16.43 -16.28 4.18
CA ARG A 344 -16.85 -17.41 3.35
C ARG A 344 -15.63 -18.03 2.68
N LEU A 345 -15.51 -19.34 2.85
CA LEU A 345 -14.54 -20.16 2.16
C LEU A 345 -15.00 -20.43 0.73
N LEU A 346 -14.07 -20.32 -0.21
CA LEU A 346 -14.23 -20.68 -1.61
C LEU A 346 -13.56 -22.02 -1.95
N SER A 347 -12.80 -22.58 -1.00
CA SER A 347 -12.18 -23.90 -1.06
C SER A 347 -12.48 -24.68 0.21
N ASP A 348 -12.58 -26.01 0.10
CA ASP A 348 -12.61 -26.90 1.26
C ASP A 348 -11.19 -27.06 1.83
N VAL A 349 -11.01 -26.64 3.08
CA VAL A 349 -9.72 -26.62 3.79
C VAL A 349 -9.75 -27.50 5.04
N GLY A 350 -10.83 -28.25 5.26
CA GLY A 350 -11.02 -29.08 6.44
C GLY A 350 -11.32 -28.30 7.73
N ARG A 351 -11.61 -29.05 8.80
CA ARG A 351 -12.09 -28.50 10.09
C ARG A 351 -11.03 -27.71 10.86
N ASP A 352 -9.77 -28.14 10.82
CA ASP A 352 -8.68 -27.47 11.54
C ASP A 352 -8.48 -26.04 11.05
N ALA A 353 -8.60 -25.82 9.73
CA ALA A 353 -8.55 -24.50 9.13
C ALA A 353 -9.71 -23.62 9.60
N SER A 354 -10.95 -24.14 9.65
CA SER A 354 -12.11 -23.37 10.13
C SER A 354 -11.94 -22.88 11.57
N GLY A 355 -11.38 -23.71 12.47
CA GLY A 355 -11.14 -23.31 13.86
C GLY A 355 -10.13 -22.16 14.00
N LEU A 356 -9.03 -22.19 13.23
CA LEU A 356 -8.01 -21.13 13.25
C LEU A 356 -8.49 -19.86 12.55
N ILE A 357 -9.31 -19.96 11.51
CA ILE A 357 -9.95 -18.80 10.86
C ILE A 357 -10.90 -18.10 11.83
N GLU A 358 -11.70 -18.87 12.57
CA GLU A 358 -12.64 -18.32 13.57
C GLU A 358 -11.89 -17.61 14.71
N ALA A 359 -10.76 -18.16 15.16
CA ALA A 359 -9.90 -17.52 16.14
C ALA A 359 -9.33 -16.18 15.62
N GLU A 360 -8.90 -16.10 14.36
CA GLU A 360 -8.43 -14.85 13.77
C GLU A 360 -9.57 -13.84 13.53
N ALA A 361 -10.77 -14.30 13.18
CA ALA A 361 -11.97 -13.45 13.10
C ALA A 361 -12.34 -12.86 14.46
N SER A 362 -12.28 -13.67 15.52
CA SER A 362 -12.49 -13.24 16.91
C SER A 362 -11.43 -12.24 17.36
N ARG A 363 -10.15 -12.51 17.05
CA ARG A 363 -9.04 -11.58 17.33
C ARG A 363 -9.24 -10.25 16.62
N LEU A 364 -9.60 -10.28 15.33
CA LEU A 364 -9.92 -9.10 14.53
C LEU A 364 -11.06 -8.29 15.17
N SER A 365 -12.16 -8.96 15.50
CA SER A 365 -13.33 -8.35 16.16
C SER A 365 -12.94 -7.62 17.45
N ALA A 366 -12.12 -8.26 18.29
CA ALA A 366 -11.73 -7.75 19.60
C ALA A 366 -10.99 -6.42 19.54
N TRP A 367 -10.02 -6.26 18.63
CA TRP A 367 -9.24 -5.02 18.53
C TRP A 367 -9.90 -3.95 17.63
N VAL A 368 -10.72 -4.35 16.65
CA VAL A 368 -11.51 -3.41 15.83
C VAL A 368 -12.59 -2.75 16.67
N GLY A 369 -13.21 -3.51 17.58
CA GLY A 369 -14.23 -3.02 18.51
C GLY A 369 -15.41 -2.40 17.79
N GLU A 370 -15.78 -1.18 18.19
CA GLU A 370 -16.94 -0.47 17.64
C GLU A 370 -16.70 0.17 16.27
N ALA A 371 -15.47 0.10 15.74
CA ALA A 371 -15.20 0.66 14.42
C ALA A 371 -15.97 -0.09 13.33
N ARG A 372 -16.37 0.64 12.29
CA ARG A 372 -16.99 0.11 11.08
C ARG A 372 -16.07 0.34 9.90
N ILE A 373 -15.73 -0.76 9.22
CA ILE A 373 -14.79 -0.80 8.12
C ILE A 373 -15.58 -1.16 6.87
N THR A 374 -15.55 -0.28 5.88
CA THR A 374 -16.04 -0.58 4.53
C THR A 374 -14.88 -0.43 3.57
N PRO A 375 -14.44 -1.51 2.91
CA PRO A 375 -13.37 -1.44 1.92
C PRO A 375 -13.69 -0.41 0.84
N ARG A 376 -12.72 0.46 0.54
CA ARG A 376 -12.87 1.44 -0.56
C ARG A 376 -13.19 0.78 -1.90
N PHE A 377 -12.65 -0.41 -2.14
CA PHE A 377 -12.82 -1.17 -3.37
C PHE A 377 -13.62 -2.45 -3.08
N ARG A 378 -14.94 -2.31 -3.10
CA ARG A 378 -15.89 -3.39 -2.78
C ARG A 378 -15.95 -4.44 -3.91
N THR A 379 -15.60 -5.68 -3.59
CA THR A 379 -15.58 -6.83 -4.52
C THR A 379 -16.91 -7.60 -4.50
N PRO A 380 -17.17 -8.49 -5.48
CA PRO A 380 -18.41 -9.27 -5.50
C PRO A 380 -18.67 -10.04 -4.21
N LEU A 381 -17.68 -10.80 -3.70
CA LEU A 381 -17.86 -11.57 -2.48
C LEU A 381 -18.07 -10.69 -1.24
N GLU A 382 -17.35 -9.58 -1.12
CA GLU A 382 -17.53 -8.65 0.01
C GLU A 382 -18.95 -8.06 0.02
N ARG A 383 -19.52 -7.76 -1.15
CA ARG A 383 -20.91 -7.28 -1.27
C ARG A 383 -21.92 -8.35 -0.89
N GLU A 384 -21.71 -9.60 -1.31
CA GLU A 384 -22.59 -10.72 -0.95
C GLU A 384 -22.57 -11.01 0.55
N LEU A 385 -21.44 -10.81 1.23
CA LEU A 385 -21.31 -11.03 2.66
C LEU A 385 -21.99 -9.96 3.53
N THR A 386 -22.22 -8.77 2.97
CA THR A 386 -22.73 -7.58 3.68
C THR A 386 -24.10 -7.12 3.17
N ALA A 387 -24.65 -7.80 2.17
CA ALA A 387 -26.04 -7.70 1.76
C ALA A 387 -26.92 -8.37 2.82
#